data_AF-A0A9E2UP27-F1
#
_entry.id   AF-A0A9E2UP27-F1
#
_cell.length_a   1.000
_cell.length_b   1.000
_cell.length_c   1.000
_cell.angle_alpha   90.00
_cell.angle_beta   90.00
_cell.angle_gamma   90.00
#
_symmetry.space_group_name_H-M   'P 1'
#
loop_
_entity.id
_entity.type
_entity.pdbx_description
1 polymer ?
#
loop_
_entity_poly.entity_id
_entity_poly.type
_entity_poly.pdbx_seq_one_letter_code
_entity_poly.pdbx_strand_id
1 'polypeptide(L)'
;MGRFETGSEGNALRTKPVSAETGILKQSITLFSKINILFCVVLPVYLVLSAQNQVMAAEKNEGNTIIVSAEGLADPNADIYKSDKGLMVDDLRRDARRQAVEKAVGAYVDSSTLVENYVLINDKILTKSSGLIKQIIKETSPTLGEDGLMHMFIKAEVFLSDVKSAIKTMSKENRLSLIQEGGNPTISVAVVVKDSKRGSDTPPEASPIAENVLKGRFVNFGYRVWSEDYTKMLRGELAKTDSKQRVADFSVIGEAKFKTNSVTLKASGITLTKHILTSWTVKCINNHTGEEIYFNNKVPEKQSWADEDQAIQAIGSMIGSEFSEDFFKDHLSKPSHIMQMQITGLPDYDTGVLLKKELIGLRPILNVDFRNFNAGGLSYYEIEFAGSNSNIAQIINSNVLKPINAKLGVNAFKLTSQHGNVVNISVNMGEAQGSVQKKLKTMPPASLSASSPERIIAVVKDPKIMGKIAEMSPDMFKKKDGISGNPVKQRTDNIADF
;
A
#
# COMPACT_ATOMS: atom_id res chain seq x y z
N MET A 1 -35.03 -57.02 54.19
CA MET A 1 -35.42 -57.66 55.47
C MET A 1 -34.27 -58.57 55.87
N GLY A 2 -33.82 -58.55 57.12
CA GLY A 2 -32.53 -59.15 57.53
C GLY A 2 -31.40 -58.11 57.54
N ARG A 3 -30.64 -58.10 58.65
CA ARG A 3 -29.65 -57.09 59.07
C ARG A 3 -28.57 -57.82 59.90
N PHE A 4 -27.45 -57.14 60.16
CA PHE A 4 -26.36 -57.47 61.10
C PHE A 4 -25.28 -58.47 60.62
N GLU A 5 -24.07 -58.51 61.19
CA GLU A 5 -23.11 -57.49 61.74
C GLU A 5 -21.83 -58.24 62.23
N THR A 6 -20.78 -57.52 62.65
CA THR A 6 -19.52 -58.00 63.29
C THR A 6 -18.56 -58.75 62.36
N GLY A 7 -17.22 -58.64 62.42
CA GLY A 7 -16.24 -58.25 63.46
C GLY A 7 -15.33 -59.47 63.76
N SER A 8 -14.04 -59.43 64.14
CA SER A 8 -12.97 -58.43 64.33
C SER A 8 -11.61 -59.19 64.35
N GLU A 9 -10.46 -58.49 64.30
CA GLU A 9 -9.08 -58.96 64.68
C GLU A 9 -8.43 -60.17 63.96
N GLY A 10 -7.09 -60.35 63.94
CA GLY A 10 -5.96 -59.49 64.37
C GLY A 10 -4.61 -60.27 64.54
N ASN A 11 -3.46 -59.57 64.40
CA ASN A 11 -2.07 -59.98 64.78
C ASN A 11 -1.38 -61.17 64.06
N ALA A 12 -0.03 -61.35 64.06
CA ALA A 12 1.12 -60.41 64.16
C ALA A 12 2.50 -61.10 63.90
N LEU A 13 3.41 -60.38 63.22
CA LEU A 13 4.89 -60.26 63.42
C LEU A 13 5.78 -61.45 63.91
N ARG A 14 6.85 -61.80 63.15
CA ARG A 14 8.28 -61.48 63.50
C ARG A 14 9.40 -61.94 62.50
N THR A 15 10.13 -60.95 61.96
CA THR A 15 11.62 -60.84 61.80
C THR A 15 12.56 -62.01 61.41
N LYS A 16 13.03 -62.06 60.13
CA LYS A 16 14.38 -61.67 59.55
C LYS A 16 15.72 -62.15 60.21
N PRO A 17 16.92 -62.09 59.52
CA PRO A 17 17.27 -62.00 58.06
C PRO A 17 18.59 -62.77 57.61
N VAL A 18 19.16 -62.39 56.43
CA VAL A 18 20.56 -62.58 55.91
C VAL A 18 20.83 -63.87 55.11
N SER A 19 21.61 -63.96 54.01
CA SER A 19 22.03 -63.06 52.88
C SER A 19 23.04 -63.85 51.99
N ALA A 20 23.21 -63.69 50.67
CA ALA A 20 22.37 -63.29 49.53
C ALA A 20 23.15 -63.58 48.22
N GLU A 21 22.48 -63.80 47.08
CA GLU A 21 23.11 -64.08 45.76
C GLU A 21 23.13 -62.86 44.83
N THR A 22 24.22 -62.65 44.09
CA THR A 22 24.34 -61.59 43.07
C THR A 22 25.10 -62.05 41.82
N GLY A 23 24.46 -61.89 40.66
CA GLY A 23 25.13 -61.97 39.35
C GLY A 23 24.39 -62.81 38.31
N ILE A 24 23.53 -62.16 37.51
CA ILE A 24 23.12 -62.51 36.12
C ILE A 24 21.98 -61.55 35.67
N LEU A 25 21.08 -61.16 36.57
CA LEU A 25 19.84 -60.41 36.27
C LEU A 25 19.98 -58.92 35.88
N LYS A 26 21.19 -58.39 35.66
CA LYS A 26 21.43 -56.93 35.49
C LYS A 26 21.61 -56.41 34.04
N GLN A 27 21.65 -57.28 33.03
CA GLN A 27 21.85 -56.84 31.62
C GLN A 27 20.57 -56.72 30.78
N SER A 28 19.48 -57.42 31.13
CA SER A 28 18.26 -57.44 30.29
C SER A 28 17.30 -56.26 30.54
N ILE A 29 17.37 -55.62 31.71
CA ILE A 29 16.45 -54.53 32.12
C ILE A 29 16.87 -53.18 31.50
N THR A 30 18.16 -52.97 31.25
CA THR A 30 18.72 -51.73 30.69
C THR A 30 18.47 -51.55 29.19
N LEU A 31 18.02 -52.59 28.47
CA LEU A 31 17.69 -52.49 27.04
C LEU A 31 16.24 -52.06 26.81
N PHE A 32 15.28 -52.62 27.56
CA PHE A 32 13.87 -52.24 27.48
C PHE A 32 13.59 -50.80 27.95
N SER A 33 14.32 -50.32 28.96
CA SER A 33 14.22 -48.93 29.42
C SER A 33 14.63 -47.91 28.33
N LYS A 34 15.69 -48.20 27.57
CA LYS A 34 16.19 -47.28 26.53
C LYS A 34 15.28 -47.20 25.30
N ILE A 35 14.62 -48.30 24.93
CA ILE A 35 13.68 -48.33 23.80
C ILE A 35 12.41 -47.53 24.10
N ASN A 36 11.84 -47.65 25.30
CA ASN A 36 10.67 -46.85 25.69
C ASN A 36 10.97 -45.36 25.86
N ILE A 37 12.15 -44.98 26.37
CA ILE A 37 12.54 -43.56 26.47
C ILE A 37 12.73 -42.96 25.06
N LEU A 38 13.29 -43.73 24.12
CA LEU A 38 13.42 -43.27 22.73
C LEU A 38 12.04 -43.06 22.07
N PHE A 39 11.08 -43.97 22.29
CA PHE A 39 9.73 -43.82 21.72
C PHE A 39 8.90 -42.71 22.41
N CYS A 40 8.96 -42.58 23.74
CA CYS A 40 8.17 -41.58 24.48
C CYS A 40 8.71 -40.14 24.40
N VAL A 41 9.96 -39.92 23.98
CA VAL A 41 10.52 -38.58 23.79
C VAL A 41 10.67 -38.22 22.32
N VAL A 42 11.16 -39.13 21.47
CA VAL A 42 11.40 -38.79 20.05
C VAL A 42 10.08 -38.65 19.30
N LEU A 43 9.06 -39.49 19.55
CA LEU A 43 7.78 -39.41 18.83
C LEU A 43 7.02 -38.09 19.07
N PRO A 44 6.82 -37.59 20.31
CA PRO A 44 6.19 -36.28 20.51
C PRO A 44 7.09 -35.12 20.06
N VAL A 45 8.42 -35.22 20.13
CA VAL A 45 9.31 -34.20 19.56
C VAL A 45 9.20 -34.18 18.03
N TYR A 46 9.07 -35.33 17.36
CA TYR A 46 8.85 -35.40 15.91
C TYR A 46 7.43 -34.92 15.52
N LEU A 47 6.41 -35.19 16.33
CA LEU A 47 5.07 -34.61 16.14
C LEU A 47 5.06 -33.09 16.35
N VAL A 48 5.79 -32.57 17.33
CA VAL A 48 5.92 -31.12 17.54
C VAL A 48 6.73 -30.46 16.42
N LEU A 49 7.83 -31.07 15.95
CA LEU A 49 8.59 -30.57 14.80
C LEU A 49 7.78 -30.63 13.49
N SER A 50 7.01 -31.68 13.26
CA SER A 50 6.15 -31.78 12.07
C SER A 50 4.92 -30.87 12.14
N ALA A 51 4.34 -30.66 13.33
CA ALA A 51 3.32 -29.64 13.55
C ALA A 51 3.89 -28.22 13.38
N GLN A 52 5.10 -27.94 13.87
CA GLN A 52 5.79 -26.67 13.62
C GLN A 52 6.10 -26.47 12.13
N ASN A 53 6.51 -27.50 11.40
CA ASN A 53 6.68 -27.42 9.95
C ASN A 53 5.36 -27.26 9.19
N GLN A 54 4.23 -27.80 9.67
CA GLN A 54 2.91 -27.54 9.06
C GLN A 54 2.38 -26.14 9.38
N VAL A 55 2.67 -25.59 10.56
CA VAL A 55 2.34 -24.20 10.91
C VAL A 55 3.22 -23.21 10.14
N MET A 56 4.52 -23.50 9.94
CA MET A 56 5.41 -22.64 9.15
C MET A 56 5.31 -22.84 7.62
N ALA A 57 4.62 -23.89 7.14
CA ALA A 57 4.32 -24.06 5.71
C ALA A 57 3.11 -23.23 5.24
N ALA A 58 2.38 -22.58 6.15
CA ALA A 58 1.22 -21.75 5.82
C ALA A 58 1.56 -20.30 5.42
N GLU A 59 2.79 -19.83 5.65
CA GLU A 59 3.29 -18.52 5.18
C GLU A 59 4.19 -18.66 3.95
N LYS A 60 3.65 -19.20 2.86
CA LYS A 60 4.29 -19.00 1.53
C LYS A 60 3.35 -19.04 0.33
N ASN A 61 2.34 -18.18 0.39
CA ASN A 61 1.77 -17.62 -0.84
C ASN A 61 1.36 -16.16 -0.61
N GLU A 62 2.36 -15.32 -0.30
CA GLU A 62 2.26 -13.86 -0.45
C GLU A 62 2.22 -13.49 -1.95
N GLY A 63 1.18 -13.97 -2.64
CA GLY A 63 0.74 -13.36 -3.87
C GLY A 63 0.36 -11.92 -3.53
N ASN A 64 1.04 -10.97 -4.17
CA ASN A 64 0.82 -9.54 -3.96
C ASN A 64 -0.68 -9.21 -3.95
N THR A 65 -1.16 -8.66 -2.84
CA THR A 65 -2.58 -8.38 -2.57
C THR A 65 -2.78 -6.95 -2.14
N ILE A 66 -3.90 -6.35 -2.54
CA ILE A 66 -4.29 -4.99 -2.11
C ILE A 66 -5.67 -5.01 -1.49
N ILE A 67 -5.86 -4.16 -0.48
CA ILE A 67 -7.14 -4.01 0.21
C ILE A 67 -7.89 -2.84 -0.39
N VAL A 68 -9.13 -3.04 -0.83
CA VAL A 68 -9.92 -2.04 -1.51
C VAL A 68 -11.32 -1.93 -0.90
N SER A 69 -11.74 -0.71 -0.62
CA SER A 69 -13.11 -0.33 -0.29
C SER A 69 -13.88 0.05 -1.56
N ALA A 70 -15.06 -0.54 -1.74
CA ALA A 70 -15.88 -0.35 -2.93
C ALA A 70 -17.37 -0.26 -2.58
N GLU A 71 -18.12 0.40 -3.47
CA GLU A 71 -19.57 0.58 -3.42
C GLU A 71 -20.22 -0.22 -4.55
N GLY A 72 -21.15 -1.10 -4.20
CA GLY A 72 -22.07 -1.74 -5.13
C GLY A 72 -23.43 -1.06 -5.10
N LEU A 73 -24.00 -0.89 -6.29
CA LEU A 73 -25.27 -0.19 -6.49
C LEU A 73 -26.26 -1.08 -7.23
N ALA A 74 -27.54 -0.97 -6.86
CA ALA A 74 -28.65 -1.62 -7.57
C ALA A 74 -29.91 -0.75 -7.51
N ASP A 75 -30.68 -0.73 -8.59
CA ASP A 75 -31.98 -0.07 -8.65
C ASP A 75 -33.09 -0.96 -8.03
N PRO A 76 -33.65 -0.61 -6.85
CA PRO A 76 -34.64 -1.44 -6.17
C PRO A 76 -35.96 -1.60 -6.94
N ASN A 77 -36.23 -0.75 -7.94
CA ASN A 77 -37.47 -0.77 -8.71
C ASN A 77 -37.41 -1.72 -9.91
N ALA A 78 -36.26 -2.34 -10.19
CA ALA A 78 -36.10 -3.26 -11.31
C ALA A 78 -37.04 -4.48 -11.21
N ASP A 79 -37.72 -4.81 -12.32
CA ASP A 79 -38.75 -5.87 -12.35
C ASP A 79 -38.26 -7.24 -11.84
N ILE A 80 -36.98 -7.55 -12.07
CA ILE A 80 -36.34 -8.79 -11.61
C ILE A 80 -36.40 -9.01 -10.10
N TYR A 81 -36.45 -7.94 -9.29
CA TYR A 81 -36.48 -8.04 -7.83
C TYR A 81 -37.90 -8.18 -7.26
N LYS A 82 -38.93 -8.05 -8.10
CA LYS A 82 -40.33 -8.26 -7.68
C LYS A 82 -40.61 -9.73 -7.37
N SER A 83 -39.96 -10.65 -8.08
CA SER A 83 -40.07 -12.09 -7.86
C SER A 83 -39.17 -12.60 -6.73
N ASP A 84 -37.95 -12.07 -6.61
CA ASP A 84 -37.01 -12.45 -5.56
C ASP A 84 -36.13 -11.26 -5.13
N LYS A 85 -36.22 -10.90 -3.84
CA LYS A 85 -35.40 -9.84 -3.25
C LYS A 85 -33.96 -10.27 -2.95
N GLY A 86 -33.67 -11.58 -2.93
CA GLY A 86 -32.32 -12.12 -2.79
C GLY A 86 -31.42 -11.71 -3.97
N LEU A 87 -31.97 -11.75 -5.19
CA LEU A 87 -31.29 -11.31 -6.41
C LEU A 87 -30.74 -9.88 -6.30
N MET A 88 -31.44 -8.97 -5.63
CA MET A 88 -30.97 -7.60 -5.40
C MET A 88 -29.71 -7.56 -4.54
N VAL A 89 -29.61 -8.42 -3.52
CA VAL A 89 -28.43 -8.51 -2.64
C VAL A 89 -27.25 -9.09 -3.39
N ASP A 90 -27.49 -10.07 -4.27
CA ASP A 90 -26.44 -10.68 -5.08
C ASP A 90 -25.98 -9.77 -6.23
N ASP A 91 -26.88 -8.96 -6.81
CA ASP A 91 -26.55 -7.89 -7.75
C ASP A 91 -25.70 -6.78 -7.10
N LEU A 92 -26.06 -6.35 -5.88
CA LEU A 92 -25.25 -5.43 -5.07
C LEU A 92 -23.85 -5.98 -4.80
N ARG A 93 -23.74 -7.24 -4.36
CA ARG A 93 -22.44 -7.92 -4.17
C ARG A 93 -21.65 -8.01 -5.46
N ARG A 94 -22.31 -8.34 -6.57
CA ARG A 94 -21.66 -8.48 -7.88
C ARG A 94 -21.08 -7.15 -8.36
N ASP A 95 -21.83 -6.05 -8.24
CA ASP A 95 -21.32 -4.72 -8.60
C ASP A 95 -20.20 -4.26 -7.64
N ALA A 96 -20.37 -4.45 -6.33
CA ALA A 96 -19.35 -4.10 -5.33
C ALA A 96 -18.02 -4.85 -5.57
N ARG A 97 -18.09 -6.17 -5.84
CA ARG A 97 -16.94 -7.01 -6.18
C ARG A 97 -16.27 -6.57 -7.47
N ARG A 98 -17.06 -6.26 -8.51
CA ARG A 98 -16.56 -5.67 -9.77
C ARG A 98 -15.79 -4.38 -9.49
N GLN A 99 -16.35 -3.45 -8.72
CA GLN A 99 -15.71 -2.18 -8.41
C GLN A 99 -14.42 -2.35 -7.59
N ALA A 100 -14.36 -3.29 -6.65
CA ALA A 100 -13.13 -3.60 -5.92
C ALA A 100 -12.00 -4.09 -6.86
N VAL A 101 -12.32 -4.97 -7.82
CA VAL A 101 -11.37 -5.45 -8.83
C VAL A 101 -10.95 -4.33 -9.79
N GLU A 102 -11.89 -3.54 -10.31
CA GLU A 102 -11.60 -2.41 -11.21
C GLU A 102 -10.67 -1.36 -10.59
N LYS A 103 -10.86 -1.06 -9.31
CA LYS A 103 -9.97 -0.20 -8.52
C LYS A 103 -8.59 -0.83 -8.29
N ALA A 104 -8.53 -2.10 -7.89
CA ALA A 104 -7.28 -2.81 -7.69
C ALA A 104 -6.43 -2.89 -8.97
N VAL A 105 -7.07 -3.09 -10.13
CA VAL A 105 -6.42 -3.04 -11.46
C VAL A 105 -5.98 -1.61 -11.79
N GLY A 106 -6.82 -0.61 -11.51
CA GLY A 106 -6.51 0.81 -11.71
C GLY A 106 -5.28 1.31 -10.94
N ALA A 107 -4.93 0.68 -9.81
CA ALA A 107 -3.74 1.00 -9.05
C ALA A 107 -2.42 0.57 -9.73
N TYR A 108 -2.47 -0.29 -10.75
CA TYR A 108 -1.31 -0.86 -11.44
C TYR A 108 -1.11 -0.41 -12.88
N VAL A 109 -2.06 0.32 -13.45
CA VAL A 109 -2.02 0.77 -14.85
C VAL A 109 -2.15 2.29 -14.85
N ASP A 110 -1.16 2.99 -15.43
CA ASP A 110 -1.11 4.44 -15.33
C ASP A 110 -2.29 5.12 -16.05
N SER A 111 -2.79 6.18 -15.43
CA SER A 111 -3.95 6.97 -15.85
C SER A 111 -3.79 7.56 -17.25
N SER A 112 -2.55 7.82 -17.70
CA SER A 112 -2.26 8.32 -19.05
C SER A 112 -2.50 7.26 -20.15
N THR A 113 -2.32 5.98 -19.83
CA THR A 113 -2.36 4.87 -20.80
C THR A 113 -3.75 4.25 -21.01
N LEU A 114 -4.77 4.82 -20.35
CA LEU A 114 -5.93 4.05 -19.90
C LEU A 114 -7.31 4.42 -20.50
N VAL A 115 -7.38 5.29 -21.49
CA VAL A 115 -8.68 5.73 -22.04
C VAL A 115 -9.22 4.78 -23.13
N GLU A 116 -8.36 4.23 -23.99
CA GLU A 116 -8.82 3.49 -25.18
C GLU A 116 -8.83 1.95 -25.01
N ASN A 117 -7.89 1.39 -24.24
CA ASN A 117 -7.77 -0.07 -24.09
C ASN A 117 -8.49 -0.66 -22.87
N TYR A 118 -9.11 0.17 -22.03
CA TYR A 118 -9.70 -0.31 -20.78
C TYR A 118 -10.89 -1.26 -21.02
N VAL A 119 -11.73 -1.04 -22.03
CA VAL A 119 -12.89 -1.92 -22.33
C VAL A 119 -12.44 -3.37 -22.55
N LEU A 120 -11.39 -3.59 -23.34
CA LEU A 120 -10.87 -4.92 -23.66
C LEU A 120 -10.21 -5.62 -22.46
N ILE A 121 -9.58 -4.84 -21.57
CA ILE A 121 -8.98 -5.32 -20.32
C ILE A 121 -10.08 -5.67 -19.32
N ASN A 122 -11.08 -4.79 -19.19
CA ASN A 122 -12.20 -4.90 -18.28
C ASN A 122 -13.02 -6.16 -18.59
N ASP A 123 -13.44 -6.38 -19.84
CA ASP A 123 -14.27 -7.54 -20.19
C ASP A 123 -13.58 -8.89 -19.88
N LYS A 124 -12.28 -9.02 -20.17
CA LYS A 124 -11.52 -10.25 -19.86
C LYS A 124 -11.23 -10.44 -18.37
N ILE A 125 -10.98 -9.36 -17.63
CA ILE A 125 -10.70 -9.42 -16.18
C ILE A 125 -12.00 -9.64 -15.38
N LEU A 126 -13.08 -8.95 -15.73
CA LEU A 126 -14.37 -9.04 -15.03
C LEU A 126 -15.04 -10.40 -15.21
N THR A 127 -14.86 -11.05 -16.37
CA THR A 127 -15.27 -12.45 -16.61
C THR A 127 -14.63 -13.43 -15.61
N LYS A 128 -13.53 -13.04 -14.94
CA LYS A 128 -12.85 -13.82 -13.88
C LYS A 128 -12.85 -13.13 -12.51
N SER A 129 -13.67 -12.11 -12.29
CA SER A 129 -13.66 -11.27 -11.07
C SER A 129 -13.78 -12.05 -9.76
N SER A 130 -14.48 -13.20 -9.75
CA SER A 130 -14.58 -14.09 -8.58
C SER A 130 -13.27 -14.77 -8.19
N GLY A 131 -12.36 -15.02 -9.13
CA GLY A 131 -11.05 -15.61 -8.87
C GLY A 131 -9.99 -14.62 -8.39
N LEU A 132 -10.26 -13.31 -8.53
CA LEU A 132 -9.33 -12.25 -8.14
C LEU A 132 -9.54 -11.75 -6.71
N ILE A 133 -10.70 -11.98 -6.10
CA ILE A 133 -10.96 -11.60 -4.71
C ILE A 133 -10.51 -12.73 -3.79
N LYS A 134 -9.48 -12.48 -2.96
CA LYS A 134 -8.98 -13.41 -1.95
C LYS A 134 -10.00 -13.60 -0.83
N GLN A 135 -10.53 -12.50 -0.30
CA GLN A 135 -11.56 -12.50 0.74
C GLN A 135 -12.30 -11.15 0.84
N ILE A 136 -13.50 -11.17 1.42
CA ILE A 136 -14.22 -9.97 1.84
C ILE A 136 -13.97 -9.78 3.33
N ILE A 137 -13.28 -8.70 3.69
CA ILE A 137 -12.93 -8.33 5.07
C ILE A 137 -14.13 -7.72 5.79
N LYS A 138 -14.97 -6.97 5.06
CA LYS A 138 -16.18 -6.33 5.59
C LYS A 138 -17.24 -6.20 4.49
N GLU A 139 -18.50 -6.44 4.84
CA GLU A 139 -19.69 -6.19 4.02
C GLU A 139 -20.69 -5.42 4.90
N THR A 140 -21.35 -4.38 4.37
CA THR A 140 -22.46 -3.71 5.06
C THR A 140 -23.80 -4.29 4.61
N SER A 141 -24.80 -4.28 5.48
CA SER A 141 -26.18 -4.55 5.07
C SER A 141 -26.62 -3.60 3.95
N PRO A 142 -27.45 -4.05 2.99
CA PRO A 142 -28.04 -3.19 1.97
C PRO A 142 -28.84 -2.04 2.60
N THR A 143 -28.64 -0.81 2.10
CA THR A 143 -29.39 0.37 2.54
C THR A 143 -29.94 1.16 1.35
N LEU A 144 -31.20 1.58 1.41
CA LEU A 144 -31.80 2.49 0.44
C LEU A 144 -31.28 3.92 0.66
N GLY A 145 -30.71 4.53 -0.37
CA GLY A 145 -30.30 5.93 -0.39
C GLY A 145 -31.46 6.89 -0.64
N GLU A 146 -31.30 8.16 -0.26
CA GLU A 146 -32.26 9.24 -0.60
C GLU A 146 -32.19 9.62 -2.09
N ASP A 147 -31.23 9.06 -2.84
CA ASP A 147 -31.08 9.19 -4.30
C ASP A 147 -32.01 8.26 -5.09
N GLY A 148 -32.49 7.18 -4.45
CA GLY A 148 -33.36 6.14 -5.00
C GLY A 148 -32.66 4.80 -5.26
N LEU A 149 -31.36 4.67 -4.99
CA LEU A 149 -30.59 3.45 -5.21
C LEU A 149 -30.42 2.63 -3.92
N MET A 150 -30.22 1.34 -4.05
CA MET A 150 -29.69 0.50 -2.96
C MET A 150 -28.17 0.55 -3.00
N HIS A 151 -27.56 0.69 -1.82
CA HIS A 151 -26.11 0.72 -1.64
C HIS A 151 -25.66 -0.46 -0.78
N MET A 152 -24.47 -0.99 -1.11
CA MET A 152 -23.71 -1.90 -0.29
C MET A 152 -22.23 -1.51 -0.34
N PHE A 153 -21.57 -1.42 0.81
CA PHE A 153 -20.14 -1.18 0.88
C PHE A 153 -19.40 -2.47 1.26
N ILE A 154 -18.34 -2.79 0.52
CA ILE A 154 -17.42 -3.88 0.88
C ILE A 154 -16.01 -3.33 1.09
N LYS A 155 -15.25 -4.01 1.94
CA LYS A 155 -13.78 -3.92 1.99
C LYS A 155 -13.25 -5.31 1.66
N ALA A 156 -12.52 -5.45 0.56
CA ALA A 156 -12.09 -6.73 0.02
C ALA A 156 -10.57 -6.76 -0.20
N GLU A 157 -9.98 -7.94 -0.06
CA GLU A 157 -8.58 -8.20 -0.41
C GLU A 157 -8.53 -8.83 -1.81
N VAL A 158 -7.75 -8.25 -2.72
CA VAL A 158 -7.72 -8.60 -4.14
C VAL A 158 -6.31 -9.06 -4.53
N PHE A 159 -6.20 -10.22 -5.19
CA PHE A 159 -4.97 -10.78 -5.76
C PHE A 159 -4.53 -10.01 -7.01
N LEU A 160 -3.23 -9.72 -7.10
CA LEU A 160 -2.63 -8.89 -8.16
C LEU A 160 -1.61 -9.65 -9.02
N SER A 161 -1.20 -10.86 -8.61
CA SER A 161 -0.32 -11.75 -9.38
C SER A 161 -0.85 -11.99 -10.80
N ASP A 162 -2.15 -12.21 -10.90
CA ASP A 162 -2.84 -12.55 -12.14
C ASP A 162 -3.09 -11.30 -12.99
N VAL A 163 -3.35 -10.15 -12.34
CA VAL A 163 -3.50 -8.84 -13.00
C VAL A 163 -2.18 -8.43 -13.66
N LYS A 164 -1.05 -8.49 -12.94
CA LYS A 164 0.28 -8.18 -13.48
C LYS A 164 0.66 -9.13 -14.62
N SER A 165 0.21 -10.39 -14.58
CA SER A 165 0.45 -11.39 -15.62
C SER A 165 -0.43 -11.17 -16.86
N ALA A 166 -1.71 -10.84 -16.69
CA ALA A 166 -2.62 -10.47 -17.77
C ALA A 166 -2.10 -9.24 -18.54
N ILE A 167 -1.69 -8.19 -17.82
CA ILE A 167 -1.10 -6.97 -18.41
C ILE A 167 0.21 -7.28 -19.16
N LYS A 168 1.11 -8.07 -18.57
CA LYS A 168 2.37 -8.52 -19.20
C LYS A 168 2.17 -9.27 -20.52
N THR A 169 1.00 -9.85 -20.75
CA THR A 169 0.70 -10.65 -21.95
C THR A 169 0.20 -9.77 -23.12
N MET A 170 -0.07 -8.47 -22.91
CA MET A 170 -0.86 -7.65 -23.85
C MET A 170 -0.13 -6.53 -24.63
N SER A 171 1.18 -6.31 -24.47
CA SER A 171 2.06 -5.85 -25.56
C SER A 171 3.54 -5.83 -25.16
N LYS A 172 4.44 -5.93 -26.15
CA LYS A 172 5.88 -5.66 -25.95
C LYS A 172 6.16 -4.15 -25.95
N GLU A 173 5.36 -3.36 -26.66
CA GLU A 173 5.49 -1.90 -26.77
C GLU A 173 5.15 -1.16 -25.46
N ASN A 174 4.03 -1.48 -24.78
CA ASN A 174 3.64 -0.78 -23.53
C ASN A 174 4.57 -1.11 -22.35
N ARG A 175 5.40 -2.15 -22.50
CA ARG A 175 6.45 -2.45 -21.52
C ARG A 175 7.54 -1.38 -21.52
N LEU A 176 7.70 -0.63 -22.61
CA LEU A 176 8.73 0.39 -22.74
C LEU A 176 8.31 1.71 -22.06
N SER A 177 7.05 2.14 -22.17
CA SER A 177 6.55 3.36 -21.50
C SER A 177 6.55 3.23 -19.97
N LEU A 178 6.09 2.09 -19.43
CA LEU A 178 6.17 1.78 -18.01
C LEU A 178 7.61 1.76 -17.46
N ILE A 179 8.60 1.45 -18.30
CA ILE A 179 10.03 1.49 -17.97
C ILE A 179 10.63 2.89 -18.18
N GLN A 180 10.07 3.72 -19.07
CA GLN A 180 10.63 5.03 -19.42
C GLN A 180 10.13 6.17 -18.52
N GLU A 181 8.92 6.10 -17.96
CA GLU A 181 8.39 7.18 -17.09
C GLU A 181 8.53 6.90 -15.59
N GLY A 182 8.43 5.64 -15.15
CA GLY A 182 8.65 5.26 -13.74
C GLY A 182 10.09 4.84 -13.39
N GLY A 183 10.99 4.73 -14.39
CA GLY A 183 12.12 3.81 -14.33
C GLY A 183 13.53 4.40 -14.25
N ASN A 184 13.72 5.62 -13.75
CA ASN A 184 15.05 6.05 -13.32
C ASN A 184 15.00 7.02 -12.13
N PRO A 185 14.89 6.50 -10.88
CA PRO A 185 14.86 7.33 -9.70
C PRO A 185 16.14 8.15 -9.56
N THR A 186 15.93 9.37 -9.11
CA THR A 186 16.94 10.32 -8.70
C THR A 186 17.14 10.20 -7.20
N ILE A 187 18.35 9.85 -6.78
CA ILE A 187 18.72 9.72 -5.38
C ILE A 187 19.66 10.88 -5.04
N SER A 188 19.36 11.63 -4.00
CA SER A 188 20.29 12.57 -3.38
C SER A 188 21.04 11.86 -2.26
N VAL A 189 22.33 12.15 -2.12
CA VAL A 189 23.20 11.49 -1.16
C VAL A 189 23.95 12.54 -0.35
N ALA A 190 23.94 12.34 0.96
CA ALA A 190 24.66 13.16 1.94
C ALA A 190 25.32 12.27 2.98
N VAL A 191 26.59 12.50 3.28
CA VAL A 191 27.26 11.86 4.41
C VAL A 191 28.02 12.91 5.20
N VAL A 192 27.75 13.00 6.50
CA VAL A 192 28.51 13.84 7.42
C VAL A 192 29.35 13.03 8.38
N VAL A 193 30.48 13.58 8.78
CA VAL A 193 31.45 12.95 9.68
C VAL A 193 31.70 13.87 10.88
N LYS A 194 31.82 13.29 12.07
CA LYS A 194 32.09 14.01 13.32
C LYS A 194 33.17 13.30 14.15
N ASP A 195 34.16 14.06 14.63
CA ASP A 195 35.10 13.58 15.64
C ASP A 195 34.46 13.67 17.03
N SER A 196 34.44 12.55 17.74
CA SER A 196 33.96 12.39 19.12
C SER A 196 34.77 13.14 20.18
N LYS A 197 35.98 13.63 19.85
CA LYS A 197 36.75 14.55 20.70
C LYS A 197 36.36 16.01 20.52
N ARG A 198 35.76 16.38 19.39
CA ARG A 198 35.23 17.74 19.18
C ARG A 198 33.91 17.85 19.95
N GLY A 199 33.65 19.03 20.53
CA GLY A 199 32.48 19.23 21.41
C GLY A 199 31.14 18.96 20.72
N SER A 200 30.07 18.87 21.51
CA SER A 200 28.69 18.79 20.99
C SER A 200 28.43 19.84 19.92
N ASP A 201 28.98 21.04 20.12
CA ASP A 201 28.69 22.25 19.37
C ASP A 201 29.53 22.41 18.09
N THR A 202 30.50 21.52 17.83
CA THR A 202 31.21 21.55 16.55
C THR A 202 30.33 20.94 15.46
N PRO A 203 30.06 21.67 14.35
CA PRO A 203 29.22 21.16 13.27
C PRO A 203 29.86 19.94 12.59
N PRO A 204 29.06 18.93 12.16
CA PRO A 204 29.55 17.84 11.33
C PRO A 204 30.12 18.34 10.00
N GLU A 205 31.17 17.69 9.51
CA GLU A 205 31.79 17.99 8.22
C GLU A 205 31.23 17.09 7.12
N ALA A 206 30.93 17.63 5.94
CA ALA A 206 30.47 16.84 4.80
C ALA A 206 31.60 15.94 4.24
N SER A 207 31.24 14.77 3.72
CA SER A 207 32.20 13.73 3.34
C SER A 207 32.06 13.31 1.87
N PRO A 208 32.77 13.99 0.94
CA PRO A 208 32.73 13.69 -0.48
C PRO A 208 33.15 12.25 -0.82
N ILE A 209 34.05 11.65 -0.04
CA ILE A 209 34.53 10.27 -0.27
C ILE A 209 33.41 9.26 0.02
N ALA A 210 32.78 9.32 1.20
CA ALA A 210 31.69 8.41 1.55
C ALA A 210 30.46 8.62 0.64
N GLU A 211 30.16 9.87 0.29
CA GLU A 211 29.15 10.18 -0.72
C GLU A 211 29.47 9.56 -2.08
N ASN A 212 30.69 9.71 -2.60
CA ASN A 212 31.05 9.20 -3.92
C ASN A 212 30.99 7.67 -3.99
N VAL A 213 31.29 6.96 -2.89
CA VAL A 213 31.09 5.50 -2.79
C VAL A 213 29.60 5.13 -2.92
N LEU A 214 28.72 5.85 -2.21
CA LEU A 214 27.27 5.67 -2.30
C LEU A 214 26.71 6.04 -3.68
N LYS A 215 27.12 7.18 -4.24
CA LYS A 215 26.75 7.65 -5.57
C LYS A 215 27.14 6.60 -6.63
N GLY A 216 28.37 6.08 -6.58
CA GLY A 216 28.82 5.00 -7.46
C GLY A 216 27.98 3.72 -7.33
N ARG A 217 27.62 3.31 -6.10
CA ARG A 217 26.75 2.15 -5.86
C ARG A 217 25.34 2.33 -6.44
N PHE A 218 24.74 3.51 -6.29
CA PHE A 218 23.41 3.79 -6.85
C PHE A 218 23.43 3.93 -8.38
N VAL A 219 24.50 4.48 -8.96
CA VAL A 219 24.73 4.44 -10.42
C VAL A 219 24.86 2.99 -10.92
N ASN A 220 25.52 2.11 -10.17
CA ASN A 220 25.61 0.68 -10.51
C ASN A 220 24.27 -0.06 -10.42
N PHE A 221 23.29 0.45 -9.65
CA PHE A 221 21.90 -0.03 -9.67
C PHE A 221 21.09 0.53 -10.86
N GLY A 222 21.70 1.37 -11.72
CA GLY A 222 21.04 2.05 -12.84
C GLY A 222 20.36 3.37 -12.49
N TYR A 223 20.52 3.86 -11.25
CA TYR A 223 19.84 5.04 -10.73
C TYR A 223 20.63 6.34 -10.96
N ARG A 224 19.90 7.44 -11.16
CA ARG A 224 20.49 8.78 -11.29
C ARG A 224 20.78 9.33 -9.90
N VAL A 225 21.88 10.06 -9.77
CA VAL A 225 22.32 10.55 -8.46
C VAL A 225 22.65 12.03 -8.52
N TRP A 226 22.21 12.77 -7.50
CA TRP A 226 22.31 14.22 -7.38
C TRP A 226 23.05 14.63 -6.09
N SER A 227 23.59 15.85 -6.06
CA SER A 227 24.19 16.42 -4.85
C SER A 227 23.13 16.91 -3.87
N GLU A 228 23.38 16.73 -2.59
CA GLU A 228 22.51 17.27 -1.55
C GLU A 228 22.58 18.79 -1.49
N ASP A 229 23.75 19.42 -1.74
CA ASP A 229 23.88 20.88 -1.76
C ASP A 229 22.94 21.53 -2.78
N TYR A 230 22.83 20.96 -3.98
CA TYR A 230 21.86 21.40 -4.99
C TYR A 230 20.42 21.21 -4.49
N THR A 231 20.13 20.10 -3.80
CA THR A 231 18.82 19.82 -3.20
C THR A 231 18.50 20.77 -2.02
N LYS A 232 19.50 21.20 -1.26
CA LYS A 232 19.40 22.17 -0.15
C LYS A 232 19.22 23.59 -0.67
N MET A 233 19.93 24.00 -1.73
CA MET A 233 19.72 25.28 -2.43
C MET A 233 18.29 25.35 -3.00
N LEU A 234 17.82 24.29 -3.66
CA LEU A 234 16.44 24.16 -4.14
C LEU A 234 15.40 24.25 -3.01
N ARG A 235 15.69 23.71 -1.82
CA ARG A 235 14.84 23.82 -0.61
C ARG A 235 14.96 25.17 0.10
N GLY A 236 16.02 25.95 -0.16
CA GLY A 236 16.36 27.18 0.57
C GLY A 236 15.99 28.49 -0.13
N GLU A 237 15.91 28.52 -1.47
CA GLU A 237 15.71 29.77 -2.22
C GLU A 237 14.43 29.83 -3.09
N LEU A 238 13.56 28.80 -3.07
CA LEU A 238 12.28 28.82 -3.80
C LEU A 238 11.05 29.00 -2.89
N ALA A 239 10.92 30.20 -2.33
CA ALA A 239 9.64 30.71 -1.85
C ALA A 239 8.83 31.45 -2.94
N LYS A 240 9.43 31.73 -4.11
CA LYS A 240 8.82 32.50 -5.22
C LYS A 240 9.35 32.06 -6.59
N THR A 241 8.61 31.20 -7.29
CA THR A 241 8.31 31.21 -8.75
C THR A 241 7.96 29.80 -9.20
N ASP A 242 6.88 29.69 -9.98
CA ASP A 242 6.23 28.46 -10.45
C ASP A 242 7.06 27.75 -11.53
N SER A 243 8.12 27.05 -11.09
CA SER A 243 9.00 26.28 -11.97
C SER A 243 9.05 24.81 -11.54
N LYS A 244 8.89 23.89 -12.51
CA LYS A 244 9.00 22.43 -12.33
C LYS A 244 10.45 22.00 -12.09
N GLN A 245 11.08 22.50 -11.04
CA GLN A 245 12.36 22.00 -10.56
C GLN A 245 12.12 20.66 -9.86
N ARG A 246 12.62 19.59 -10.47
CA ARG A 246 12.54 18.25 -9.88
C ARG A 246 13.38 18.27 -8.60
N VAL A 247 12.85 17.70 -7.53
CA VAL A 247 13.60 17.31 -6.32
C VAL A 247 14.01 15.85 -6.53
N ALA A 248 15.11 15.40 -5.92
CA ALA A 248 15.46 13.98 -5.96
C ALA A 248 14.31 13.13 -5.37
N ASP A 249 13.97 12.00 -5.97
CA ASP A 249 12.89 11.10 -5.52
C ASP A 249 13.16 10.56 -4.09
N PHE A 250 14.42 10.25 -3.79
CA PHE A 250 14.89 9.86 -2.46
C PHE A 250 16.06 10.71 -1.95
N SER A 251 16.20 10.81 -0.63
CA SER A 251 17.39 11.35 0.05
C SER A 251 17.98 10.31 1.00
N VAL A 252 19.19 9.85 0.72
CA VAL A 252 19.99 9.01 1.61
C VAL A 252 20.92 9.91 2.42
N ILE A 253 20.75 9.92 3.74
CA ILE A 253 21.50 10.77 4.68
C ILE A 253 22.21 9.86 5.68
N GLY A 254 23.53 9.98 5.77
CA GLY A 254 24.38 9.26 6.72
C GLY A 254 25.13 10.18 7.68
N GLU A 255 25.37 9.71 8.90
CA GLU A 255 26.29 10.34 9.86
C GLU A 255 27.25 9.28 10.42
N ALA A 256 28.54 9.58 10.49
CA ALA A 256 29.54 8.71 11.10
C ALA A 256 30.37 9.45 12.17
N LYS A 257 30.62 8.79 13.30
CA LYS A 257 31.36 9.35 14.44
C LYS A 257 32.66 8.62 14.68
N PHE A 258 33.79 9.27 14.47
CA PHE A 258 35.11 8.69 14.71
C PHE A 258 35.71 9.15 16.04
N LYS A 259 36.71 8.41 16.51
CA LYS A 259 37.60 8.78 17.61
C LYS A 259 39.04 8.61 17.16
N THR A 260 39.75 9.72 17.05
CA THR A 260 41.17 9.70 16.67
C THR A 260 42.03 9.43 17.91
N ASN A 261 42.71 8.29 17.93
CA ASN A 261 43.64 7.90 19.00
C ASN A 261 45.07 7.89 18.45
N SER A 262 45.97 8.66 19.06
CA SER A 262 47.38 8.72 18.69
C SER A 262 48.27 8.23 19.83
N VAL A 263 49.27 7.40 19.51
CA VAL A 263 50.24 6.84 20.47
C VAL A 263 51.65 6.95 19.90
N THR A 264 52.54 7.64 20.60
CA THR A 264 53.96 7.73 20.23
C THR A 264 54.74 6.54 20.81
N LEU A 265 55.37 5.76 19.94
CA LEU A 265 56.17 4.60 20.32
C LEU A 265 57.52 5.03 20.89
N LYS A 266 57.71 4.87 22.20
CA LYS A 266 58.92 5.30 22.93
C LYS A 266 60.25 4.78 22.34
N ALA A 267 60.25 3.61 21.70
CA ALA A 267 61.45 2.98 21.14
C ALA A 267 61.86 3.49 19.74
N SER A 268 60.96 4.16 19.01
CA SER A 268 61.20 4.61 17.63
C SER A 268 60.86 6.08 17.37
N GLY A 269 60.19 6.76 18.32
CA GLY A 269 59.67 8.11 18.14
C GLY A 269 58.46 8.22 17.20
N ILE A 270 58.04 7.12 16.57
CA ILE A 270 56.94 7.11 15.59
C ILE A 270 55.60 7.30 16.31
N THR A 271 54.82 8.28 15.87
CA THR A 271 53.43 8.47 16.32
C THR A 271 52.48 7.68 15.43
N LEU A 272 51.84 6.67 16.01
CA LEU A 272 50.77 5.91 15.37
C LEU A 272 49.42 6.56 15.67
N THR A 273 48.76 7.08 14.65
CA THR A 273 47.37 7.54 14.73
C THR A 273 46.43 6.45 14.21
N LYS A 274 45.27 6.29 14.84
CA LYS A 274 44.17 5.43 14.40
C LYS A 274 42.83 6.14 14.50
N HIS A 275 42.02 5.99 13.47
CA HIS A 275 40.65 6.46 13.39
C HIS A 275 39.74 5.29 13.76
N ILE A 276 39.14 5.33 14.96
CA ILE A 276 38.23 4.29 15.47
C ILE A 276 36.80 4.74 15.20
N LEU A 277 36.00 3.91 14.55
CA LEU A 277 34.58 4.21 14.36
C LEU A 277 33.81 3.92 15.66
N THR A 278 33.05 4.89 16.14
CA THR A 278 32.30 4.80 17.40
C THR A 278 30.81 4.57 17.19
N SER A 279 30.24 5.12 16.11
CA SER A 279 28.87 4.85 15.67
C SER A 279 28.68 5.36 14.25
N TRP A 280 27.69 4.81 13.56
CA TRP A 280 27.17 5.40 12.34
C TRP A 280 25.66 5.21 12.24
N THR A 281 25.00 6.18 11.62
CA THR A 281 23.58 6.17 11.32
C THR A 281 23.35 6.36 9.83
N VAL A 282 22.22 5.86 9.35
CA VAL A 282 21.70 6.12 8.01
C VAL A 282 20.20 6.30 8.09
N LYS A 283 19.65 7.14 7.21
CA LYS A 283 18.24 7.12 6.85
C LYS A 283 18.03 7.35 5.36
N CYS A 284 16.93 6.81 4.85
CA CYS A 284 16.42 7.10 3.51
C CYS A 284 15.05 7.74 3.63
N ILE A 285 14.88 8.91 3.01
CA ILE A 285 13.64 9.67 2.97
C ILE A 285 13.05 9.57 1.56
N ASN A 286 11.76 9.27 1.45
CA ASN A 286 11.04 9.44 0.18
C ASN A 286 10.53 10.88 0.10
N ASN A 287 11.14 11.68 -0.79
CA ASN A 287 10.87 13.12 -0.87
C ASN A 287 9.49 13.47 -1.42
N HIS A 288 8.78 12.51 -2.03
CA HIS A 288 7.37 12.65 -2.41
C HIS A 288 6.39 12.56 -1.23
N THR A 289 6.85 12.08 -0.08
CA THR A 289 5.99 11.75 1.06
C THR A 289 6.43 12.46 2.33
N GLY A 290 7.74 12.70 2.48
CA GLY A 290 8.39 13.11 3.72
C GLY A 290 8.70 11.93 4.67
N GLU A 291 8.35 10.70 4.29
CA GLU A 291 8.50 9.50 5.10
C GLU A 291 9.96 9.02 5.16
N GLU A 292 10.45 8.73 6.37
CA GLU A 292 11.72 8.03 6.59
C GLU A 292 11.53 6.53 6.34
N ILE A 293 11.50 6.14 5.06
CA ILE A 293 11.25 4.76 4.59
C ILE A 293 12.33 3.75 5.02
N TYR A 294 13.49 4.21 5.49
CA TYR A 294 14.50 3.39 6.14
C TYR A 294 15.29 4.19 7.16
N PHE A 295 15.67 3.56 8.27
CA PHE A 295 16.65 4.10 9.21
C PHE A 295 17.43 2.96 9.89
N ASN A 296 18.72 3.18 10.15
CA ASN A 296 19.54 2.27 10.95
C ASN A 296 20.58 3.05 11.77
N ASN A 297 20.99 2.49 12.90
CA ASN A 297 22.05 3.01 13.78
C ASN A 297 22.84 1.84 14.33
N LYS A 298 24.17 1.85 14.14
CA LYS A 298 25.05 0.78 14.62
C LYS A 298 26.26 1.38 15.37
N VAL A 299 26.62 0.72 16.46
CA VAL A 299 27.86 0.92 17.23
C VAL A 299 28.76 -0.28 16.91
N PRO A 300 29.65 -0.18 15.90
CA PRO A 300 30.43 -1.33 15.45
C PRO A 300 31.58 -1.64 16.41
N GLU A 301 31.76 -2.92 16.74
CA GLU A 301 32.92 -3.35 17.50
C GLU A 301 34.18 -3.43 16.64
N LYS A 302 35.33 -3.05 17.22
CA LYS A 302 36.69 -3.34 16.72
C LYS A 302 37.04 -2.77 15.33
N GLN A 303 36.27 -1.80 14.82
CA GLN A 303 36.56 -1.14 13.55
C GLN A 303 37.49 0.06 13.72
N SER A 304 38.71 -0.04 13.19
CA SER A 304 39.71 1.04 13.22
C SER A 304 40.63 1.01 12.00
N TRP A 305 40.95 2.17 11.46
CA TRP A 305 41.86 2.35 10.33
C TRP A 305 43.08 3.18 10.74
N ALA A 306 44.19 3.02 10.02
CA ALA A 306 45.39 3.85 10.19
C ALA A 306 45.30 5.17 9.41
N ASP A 307 44.41 5.22 8.41
CA ASP A 307 44.19 6.32 7.49
C ASP A 307 42.73 6.78 7.56
N GLU A 308 42.50 8.09 7.42
CA GLU A 308 41.17 8.71 7.57
C GLU A 308 40.29 8.47 6.34
N ASP A 309 40.85 8.63 5.14
CA ASP A 309 40.12 8.44 3.88
C ASP A 309 39.67 6.98 3.71
N GLN A 310 40.50 6.02 4.10
CA GLN A 310 40.11 4.60 4.17
C GLN A 310 38.97 4.34 5.17
N ALA A 311 38.97 5.02 6.32
CA ALA A 311 37.90 4.90 7.31
C ALA A 311 36.56 5.43 6.75
N ILE A 312 36.63 6.56 6.05
CA ILE A 312 35.49 7.21 5.39
C ILE A 312 34.98 6.38 4.19
N GLN A 313 35.87 5.81 3.38
CA GLN A 313 35.51 4.91 2.27
C GLN A 313 34.79 3.64 2.79
N ALA A 314 35.24 3.10 3.93
CA ALA A 314 34.58 1.99 4.58
C ALA A 314 33.18 2.36 5.13
N ILE A 315 33.01 3.58 5.66
CA ILE A 315 31.68 4.12 6.02
C ILE A 315 30.74 4.15 4.81
N GLY A 316 31.16 4.74 3.69
CA GLY A 316 30.33 4.78 2.47
C GLY A 316 29.94 3.37 1.99
N SER A 317 30.84 2.40 2.16
CA SER A 317 30.60 0.99 1.82
C SER A 317 29.61 0.32 2.77
N MET A 318 29.71 0.56 4.09
CA MET A 318 28.80 0.01 5.10
C MET A 318 27.40 0.62 4.99
N ILE A 319 27.29 1.95 4.90
CA ILE A 319 26.01 2.64 4.66
C ILE A 319 25.38 2.14 3.35
N GLY A 320 26.19 1.98 2.29
CA GLY A 320 25.72 1.47 1.01
C GLY A 320 25.19 0.05 1.10
N SER A 321 25.77 -0.79 1.97
CA SER A 321 25.37 -2.20 2.14
C SER A 321 23.94 -2.38 2.64
N GLU A 322 23.38 -1.37 3.31
CA GLU A 322 21.99 -1.35 3.76
C GLU A 322 20.97 -1.19 2.62
N PHE A 323 21.42 -0.79 1.43
CA PHE A 323 20.57 -0.56 0.27
C PHE A 323 20.84 -1.55 -0.86
N SER A 324 19.76 -2.09 -1.42
CA SER A 324 19.74 -2.93 -2.62
C SER A 324 19.07 -2.20 -3.80
N GLU A 325 19.22 -2.76 -5.00
CA GLU A 325 18.49 -2.30 -6.18
C GLU A 325 16.97 -2.40 -5.93
N ASP A 326 16.50 -3.56 -5.45
CA ASP A 326 15.07 -3.85 -5.25
C ASP A 326 14.43 -3.00 -4.15
N PHE A 327 15.17 -2.60 -3.10
CA PHE A 327 14.68 -1.68 -2.07
C PHE A 327 14.07 -0.41 -2.66
N PHE A 328 14.75 0.20 -3.64
CA PHE A 328 14.23 1.41 -4.31
C PHE A 328 13.11 1.06 -5.29
N LYS A 329 13.20 -0.06 -6.02
CA LYS A 329 12.12 -0.50 -6.94
C LYS A 329 10.81 -0.69 -6.20
N ASP A 330 10.81 -1.37 -5.06
CA ASP A 330 9.60 -1.69 -4.30
C ASP A 330 8.94 -0.43 -3.73
N HIS A 331 9.74 0.58 -3.35
CA HIS A 331 9.25 1.88 -2.89
C HIS A 331 8.72 2.78 -4.03
N LEU A 332 9.26 2.66 -5.25
CA LEU A 332 8.76 3.37 -6.43
C LEU A 332 7.53 2.68 -7.05
N SER A 333 7.48 1.36 -6.95
CA SER A 333 6.46 0.51 -7.57
C SER A 333 5.26 0.26 -6.66
N LYS A 334 5.14 0.98 -5.54
CA LYS A 334 3.94 0.92 -4.69
C LYS A 334 2.73 1.34 -5.54
N PRO A 335 1.70 0.49 -5.67
CA PRO A 335 0.52 0.80 -6.49
C PRO A 335 -0.38 1.85 -5.83
N SER A 336 -0.15 2.12 -4.55
CA SER A 336 -0.96 2.99 -3.74
C SER A 336 -0.13 3.75 -2.72
N HIS A 337 -0.63 4.93 -2.36
CA HIS A 337 0.01 5.85 -1.45
C HIS A 337 -1.02 6.39 -0.45
N ILE A 338 -0.67 6.39 0.84
CA ILE A 338 -1.53 6.96 1.89
C ILE A 338 -1.28 8.47 1.94
N MET A 339 -2.35 9.25 1.79
CA MET A 339 -2.33 10.71 1.80
C MET A 339 -3.32 11.28 2.81
N GLN A 340 -2.97 12.42 3.40
CA GLN A 340 -3.88 13.22 4.20
C GLN A 340 -4.60 14.23 3.30
N MET A 341 -5.91 14.07 3.13
CA MET A 341 -6.77 15.03 2.45
C MET A 341 -7.40 15.97 3.48
N GLN A 342 -7.01 17.25 3.40
CA GLN A 342 -7.51 18.34 4.24
C GLN A 342 -8.52 19.16 3.44
N ILE A 343 -9.75 19.29 3.96
CA ILE A 343 -10.84 20.00 3.28
C ILE A 343 -11.34 21.13 4.16
N THR A 344 -11.15 22.38 3.73
CA THR A 344 -11.64 23.59 4.41
C THR A 344 -12.96 24.07 3.83
N GLY A 345 -13.89 24.51 4.68
CA GLY A 345 -15.18 25.09 4.28
C GLY A 345 -16.35 24.09 4.20
N LEU A 346 -16.22 22.90 4.79
CA LEU A 346 -17.36 22.00 4.95
C LEU A 346 -18.30 22.50 6.06
N PRO A 347 -19.64 22.48 5.87
CA PRO A 347 -20.57 23.10 6.83
C PRO A 347 -20.60 22.43 8.21
N ASP A 348 -20.57 21.09 8.24
CA ASP A 348 -20.79 20.28 9.43
C ASP A 348 -20.15 18.88 9.30
N TYR A 349 -20.12 18.16 10.42
CA TYR A 349 -19.60 16.80 10.52
C TYR A 349 -20.35 15.81 9.60
N ASP A 350 -21.68 15.92 9.53
CA ASP A 350 -22.53 15.01 8.75
C ASP A 350 -22.26 15.12 7.24
N THR A 351 -22.01 16.33 6.74
CA THR A 351 -21.57 16.57 5.37
C THR A 351 -20.21 15.93 5.12
N GLY A 352 -19.32 15.90 6.12
CA GLY A 352 -18.06 15.16 6.06
C GLY A 352 -18.25 13.64 6.01
N VAL A 353 -19.19 13.10 6.79
CA VAL A 353 -19.55 11.66 6.73
C VAL A 353 -20.17 11.29 5.37
N LEU A 354 -21.01 12.14 4.80
CA LEU A 354 -21.57 11.96 3.45
C LEU A 354 -20.47 12.01 2.38
N LEU A 355 -19.55 12.97 2.49
CA LEU A 355 -18.42 13.06 1.57
C LEU A 355 -17.50 11.83 1.67
N LYS A 356 -17.28 11.27 2.88
CA LYS A 356 -16.58 9.97 3.03
C LYS A 356 -17.22 8.90 2.16
N LYS A 357 -18.55 8.79 2.12
CA LYS A 357 -19.26 7.79 1.30
C LYS A 357 -19.03 8.00 -0.20
N GLU A 358 -19.12 9.24 -0.69
CA GLU A 358 -18.79 9.56 -2.09
C GLU A 358 -17.35 9.14 -2.44
N LEU A 359 -16.38 9.45 -1.57
CA LEU A 359 -14.98 9.11 -1.77
C LEU A 359 -14.77 7.58 -1.84
N ILE A 360 -15.54 6.77 -1.10
CA ILE A 360 -15.50 5.29 -1.23
C ILE A 360 -15.95 4.81 -2.62
N GLY A 361 -16.83 5.54 -3.31
CA GLY A 361 -17.25 5.16 -4.66
C GLY A 361 -16.17 5.40 -5.73
N LEU A 362 -15.30 6.40 -5.55
CA LEU A 362 -14.45 6.92 -6.62
C LEU A 362 -13.26 6.00 -6.97
N ARG A 363 -13.00 5.80 -8.26
CA ARG A 363 -12.00 4.86 -8.78
C ARG A 363 -10.55 5.09 -8.28
N PRO A 364 -10.04 6.34 -8.17
CA PRO A 364 -8.68 6.58 -7.66
C PRO A 364 -8.51 6.36 -6.15
N ILE A 365 -9.59 6.14 -5.40
CA ILE A 365 -9.54 6.04 -3.93
C ILE A 365 -9.77 4.58 -3.55
N LEU A 366 -8.73 3.92 -3.05
CA LEU A 366 -8.80 2.53 -2.62
C LEU A 366 -9.42 2.41 -1.24
N ASN A 367 -9.00 3.24 -0.29
CA ASN A 367 -9.56 3.31 1.05
C ASN A 367 -9.71 4.77 1.47
N VAL A 368 -10.64 5.05 2.38
CA VAL A 368 -10.80 6.38 2.99
C VAL A 368 -11.28 6.25 4.43
N ASP A 369 -10.68 7.03 5.32
CA ASP A 369 -11.12 7.21 6.69
C ASP A 369 -11.24 8.70 7.04
N PHE A 370 -12.43 9.09 7.51
CA PHE A 370 -12.69 10.41 8.06
C PHE A 370 -12.15 10.44 9.48
N ARG A 371 -11.08 11.20 9.70
CA ARG A 371 -10.30 11.22 10.95
C ARG A 371 -10.84 12.24 11.94
N ASN A 372 -11.18 13.45 11.49
CA ASN A 372 -11.59 14.56 12.37
C ASN A 372 -12.34 15.67 11.60
N PHE A 373 -13.19 16.42 12.32
CA PHE A 373 -13.83 17.66 11.90
C PHE A 373 -13.64 18.69 13.02
N ASN A 374 -13.16 19.89 12.71
CA ASN A 374 -13.08 20.98 13.69
C ASN A 374 -14.20 22.03 13.47
N ALA A 375 -14.49 22.81 14.51
CA ALA A 375 -15.49 23.88 14.46
C ALA A 375 -15.15 25.02 13.46
N GLY A 376 -13.92 25.05 12.92
CA GLY A 376 -13.51 25.96 11.84
C GLY A 376 -13.85 25.45 10.43
N GLY A 377 -14.61 24.35 10.30
CA GLY A 377 -14.98 23.78 9.01
C GLY A 377 -13.83 23.07 8.27
N LEU A 378 -12.74 22.75 8.98
CA LEU A 378 -11.63 21.94 8.46
C LEU A 378 -11.85 20.47 8.83
N SER A 379 -11.91 19.65 7.79
CA SER A 379 -12.07 18.19 7.85
C SER A 379 -10.79 17.49 7.44
N TYR A 380 -10.47 16.40 8.13
CA TYR A 380 -9.30 15.57 7.86
C TYR A 380 -9.75 14.17 7.43
N TYR A 381 -9.29 13.76 6.26
CA TYR A 381 -9.43 12.40 5.76
C TYR A 381 -8.05 11.81 5.54
N GLU A 382 -7.92 10.52 5.81
CA GLU A 382 -6.82 9.70 5.35
C GLU A 382 -7.34 8.90 4.16
N ILE A 383 -6.70 9.03 3.01
CA ILE A 383 -7.06 8.32 1.79
C ILE A 383 -5.90 7.44 1.36
N GLU A 384 -6.19 6.22 0.92
CA GLU A 384 -5.25 5.43 0.15
C GLU A 384 -5.57 5.64 -1.33
N PHE A 385 -4.65 6.32 -2.02
CA PHE A 385 -4.80 6.73 -3.41
C PHE A 385 -4.13 5.74 -4.35
N ALA A 386 -4.76 5.45 -5.49
CA ALA A 386 -4.27 4.54 -6.52
C ALA A 386 -3.35 5.25 -7.52
N GLY A 387 -2.25 4.60 -7.89
CA GLY A 387 -1.30 5.05 -8.91
C GLY A 387 -0.03 5.71 -8.36
N SER A 388 0.82 6.15 -9.30
CA SER A 388 2.12 6.78 -9.03
C SER A 388 2.02 8.24 -8.58
N ASN A 389 3.05 8.74 -7.92
CA ASN A 389 3.09 10.12 -7.42
C ASN A 389 3.18 11.19 -8.54
N SER A 390 3.61 10.81 -9.74
CA SER A 390 3.55 11.65 -10.93
C SER A 390 2.09 11.89 -11.35
N ASN A 391 1.65 13.15 -11.29
CA ASN A 391 0.33 13.66 -11.70
C ASN A 391 -0.83 13.52 -10.69
N ILE A 392 -0.57 13.27 -9.40
CA ILE A 392 -1.63 13.23 -8.34
C ILE A 392 -2.58 14.44 -8.44
N ALA A 393 -2.05 15.66 -8.52
CA ALA A 393 -2.86 16.88 -8.61
C ALA A 393 -3.82 16.89 -9.81
N GLN A 394 -3.43 16.30 -10.95
CA GLN A 394 -4.30 16.18 -12.12
C GLN A 394 -5.38 15.14 -11.87
N ILE A 395 -5.02 13.94 -11.39
CA ILE A 395 -5.98 12.84 -11.12
C ILE A 395 -7.00 13.27 -10.07
N ILE A 396 -6.59 13.98 -9.01
CA ILE A 396 -7.51 14.55 -8.01
C ILE A 396 -8.49 15.52 -8.67
N ASN A 397 -8.02 16.47 -9.49
CA ASN A 397 -8.92 17.40 -10.16
C ASN A 397 -9.88 16.69 -11.14
N SER A 398 -9.39 15.77 -11.98
CA SER A 398 -10.18 15.14 -13.06
C SER A 398 -11.05 13.97 -12.64
N ASN A 399 -10.61 13.16 -11.68
CA ASN A 399 -11.24 11.90 -11.30
C ASN A 399 -11.81 11.90 -9.86
N VAL A 400 -11.51 12.92 -9.05
CA VAL A 400 -12.11 13.10 -7.71
C VAL A 400 -13.00 14.34 -7.65
N LEU A 401 -12.43 15.54 -7.87
CA LEU A 401 -13.17 16.80 -7.68
C LEU A 401 -14.18 17.08 -8.80
N LYS A 402 -13.84 16.81 -10.07
CA LYS A 402 -14.77 17.02 -11.20
C LYS A 402 -16.08 16.19 -11.05
N PRO A 403 -16.06 14.89 -10.74
CA PRO A 403 -17.29 14.14 -10.46
C PRO A 403 -18.11 14.68 -9.28
N ILE A 404 -17.45 15.08 -8.18
CA ILE A 404 -18.13 15.65 -6.99
C ILE A 404 -18.78 16.99 -7.34
N ASN A 405 -18.07 17.88 -8.02
CA ASN A 405 -18.61 19.17 -8.48
C ASN A 405 -19.78 18.99 -9.47
N ALA A 406 -19.71 17.97 -10.33
CA ALA A 406 -20.81 17.61 -11.23
C ALA A 406 -22.04 17.12 -10.46
N LYS A 407 -21.88 16.26 -9.43
CA LYS A 407 -22.96 15.85 -8.51
C LYS A 407 -23.62 17.05 -7.81
N LEU A 408 -22.82 18.06 -7.48
CA LEU A 408 -23.30 19.29 -6.84
C LEU A 408 -23.85 20.32 -7.83
N GLY A 409 -23.62 20.16 -9.13
CA GLY A 409 -23.96 21.13 -10.17
C GLY A 409 -23.22 22.47 -10.04
N VAL A 410 -22.16 22.54 -9.24
CA VAL A 410 -21.36 23.75 -8.96
C VAL A 410 -19.89 23.40 -8.75
N ASN A 411 -18.97 24.26 -9.20
CA ASN A 411 -17.53 24.10 -9.01
C ASN A 411 -17.06 24.54 -7.61
N ALA A 412 -17.59 23.86 -6.59
CA ALA A 412 -17.39 24.22 -5.19
C ALA A 412 -16.06 23.71 -4.61
N PHE A 413 -15.66 22.48 -4.94
CA PHE A 413 -14.41 21.87 -4.49
C PHE A 413 -13.28 22.28 -5.44
N LYS A 414 -12.19 22.83 -4.88
CA LYS A 414 -11.00 23.24 -5.62
C LYS A 414 -9.75 22.77 -4.90
N LEU A 415 -8.84 22.09 -5.62
CA LEU A 415 -7.51 21.80 -5.11
C LEU A 415 -6.77 23.12 -4.88
N THR A 416 -6.34 23.41 -3.65
CA THR A 416 -5.56 24.61 -3.32
C THR A 416 -4.06 24.33 -3.35
N SER A 417 -3.63 23.17 -2.87
CA SER A 417 -2.26 22.69 -3.04
C SER A 417 -2.16 21.17 -2.87
N GLN A 418 -1.12 20.57 -3.43
CA GLN A 418 -0.69 19.21 -3.13
C GLN A 418 0.82 19.24 -2.88
N HIS A 419 1.22 18.89 -1.66
CA HIS A 419 2.61 18.89 -1.22
C HIS A 419 2.87 17.63 -0.40
N GLY A 420 3.81 16.82 -0.86
CA GLY A 420 4.06 15.52 -0.26
C GLY A 420 2.79 14.64 -0.25
N ASN A 421 2.58 13.95 0.87
CA ASN A 421 1.35 13.22 1.18
C ASN A 421 0.16 14.11 1.61
N VAL A 422 0.26 15.44 1.56
CA VAL A 422 -0.84 16.35 1.97
C VAL A 422 -1.51 16.96 0.76
N VAL A 423 -2.85 16.80 0.69
CA VAL A 423 -3.72 17.38 -0.32
C VAL A 423 -4.63 18.40 0.38
N ASN A 424 -4.54 19.67 0.00
CA ASN A 424 -5.40 20.72 0.51
C ASN A 424 -6.48 21.05 -0.52
N ILE A 425 -7.73 21.04 -0.09
CA ILE A 425 -8.91 21.37 -0.90
C ILE A 425 -9.68 22.46 -0.17
N SER A 426 -10.07 23.50 -0.89
CA SER A 426 -11.07 24.46 -0.41
C SER A 426 -12.43 24.14 -0.98
N VAL A 427 -13.44 24.36 -0.16
CA VAL A 427 -14.85 24.26 -0.48
C VAL A 427 -15.44 25.67 -0.40
N ASN A 428 -15.84 26.22 -1.54
CA ASN A 428 -16.61 27.46 -1.60
C ASN A 428 -17.98 27.17 -2.20
N MET A 429 -19.00 27.14 -1.33
CA MET A 429 -20.37 26.79 -1.69
C MET A 429 -21.22 28.01 -2.06
N GLY A 430 -20.76 29.24 -1.81
CA GLY A 430 -21.58 30.44 -1.96
C GLY A 430 -22.95 30.29 -1.29
N GLU A 431 -24.01 30.73 -1.97
CA GLU A 431 -25.40 30.59 -1.54
C GLU A 431 -25.90 29.13 -1.48
N ALA A 432 -25.18 28.19 -2.10
CA ALA A 432 -25.60 26.78 -2.18
C ALA A 432 -25.34 25.98 -0.89
N GLN A 433 -24.81 26.60 0.18
CA GLN A 433 -24.33 25.93 1.40
C GLN A 433 -25.37 25.00 2.04
N GLY A 434 -26.65 25.42 2.15
CA GLY A 434 -27.74 24.58 2.66
C GLY A 434 -28.23 23.49 1.70
N SER A 435 -27.80 23.51 0.43
CA SER A 435 -28.18 22.53 -0.59
C SER A 435 -27.16 21.38 -0.74
N VAL A 436 -25.94 21.54 -0.24
CA VAL A 436 -24.84 20.57 -0.40
C VAL A 436 -25.21 19.22 0.18
N GLN A 437 -25.58 19.20 1.46
CA GLN A 437 -25.95 17.99 2.18
C GLN A 437 -27.12 17.27 1.48
N LYS A 438 -28.12 18.06 1.01
CA LYS A 438 -29.25 17.57 0.22
C LYS A 438 -28.80 16.94 -1.11
N LYS A 439 -27.94 17.61 -1.91
CA LYS A 439 -27.45 17.05 -3.17
C LYS A 439 -26.57 15.81 -2.98
N LEU A 440 -25.73 15.77 -1.94
CA LEU A 440 -24.95 14.59 -1.58
C LEU A 440 -25.85 13.38 -1.29
N LYS A 441 -26.98 13.60 -0.60
CA LYS A 441 -27.99 12.58 -0.29
C LYS A 441 -28.88 12.17 -1.47
N THR A 442 -29.38 13.12 -2.26
CA THR A 442 -30.48 12.88 -3.22
C THR A 442 -30.08 12.76 -4.69
N MET A 443 -28.83 13.09 -5.04
CA MET A 443 -28.28 12.79 -6.38
C MET A 443 -27.54 11.45 -6.34
N PRO A 444 -27.51 10.66 -7.44
CA PRO A 444 -26.74 9.43 -7.52
C PRO A 444 -25.26 9.63 -7.17
N PRO A 445 -24.51 8.57 -6.78
CA PRO A 445 -23.11 8.70 -6.43
C PRO A 445 -22.27 9.27 -7.58
N ALA A 446 -21.33 10.16 -7.28
CA ALA A 446 -20.43 10.74 -8.28
C ALA A 446 -19.61 9.67 -9.03
N SER A 447 -19.36 8.54 -8.36
CA SER A 447 -18.75 7.32 -8.90
C SER A 447 -19.56 6.69 -10.04
N LEU A 448 -20.90 6.71 -9.95
CA LEU A 448 -21.79 6.11 -10.93
C LEU A 448 -21.91 6.99 -12.17
N SER A 449 -22.09 8.30 -12.01
CA SER A 449 -22.16 9.23 -13.16
C SER A 449 -20.85 9.29 -13.96
N ALA A 450 -19.71 9.11 -13.28
CA ALA A 450 -18.39 9.04 -13.92
C ALA A 450 -17.99 7.64 -14.41
N SER A 451 -18.88 6.63 -14.30
CA SER A 451 -18.60 5.25 -14.72
C SER A 451 -18.93 5.00 -16.20
N SER A 452 -18.60 3.79 -16.68
CA SER A 452 -18.85 3.42 -18.07
C SER A 452 -20.35 3.31 -18.38
N PRO A 453 -20.78 3.56 -19.64
CA PRO A 453 -22.19 3.43 -20.03
C PRO A 453 -22.77 2.04 -19.73
N GLU A 454 -21.97 0.97 -19.84
CA GLU A 454 -22.41 -0.39 -19.52
C GLU A 454 -22.72 -0.55 -18.02
N ARG A 455 -21.94 0.09 -17.13
CA ARG A 455 -22.24 0.07 -15.69
C ARG A 455 -23.52 0.83 -15.38
N ILE A 456 -23.70 2.01 -15.95
CA ILE A 456 -24.90 2.82 -15.74
C ILE A 456 -26.15 2.07 -16.20
N ILE A 457 -26.14 1.51 -17.41
CA ILE A 457 -27.26 0.72 -17.96
C ILE A 457 -27.48 -0.58 -17.18
N ALA A 458 -26.43 -1.20 -16.62
CA ALA A 458 -26.56 -2.40 -15.79
C ALA A 458 -27.24 -2.09 -14.44
N VAL A 459 -26.80 -1.03 -13.75
CA VAL A 459 -27.24 -0.65 -12.40
C VAL A 459 -28.61 0.03 -12.40
N VAL A 460 -28.85 0.95 -13.33
CA VAL A 460 -30.00 1.88 -13.29
C VAL A 460 -31.05 1.46 -14.31
N LYS A 461 -32.30 1.32 -13.86
CA LYS A 461 -33.47 0.95 -14.69
C LYS A 461 -34.55 2.03 -14.70
N ASP A 462 -34.70 2.78 -13.60
CA ASP A 462 -35.65 3.88 -13.45
C ASP A 462 -35.24 5.07 -14.35
N PRO A 463 -36.10 5.49 -15.29
CA PRO A 463 -35.87 6.67 -16.13
C PRO A 463 -35.59 7.96 -15.35
N LYS A 464 -36.12 8.10 -14.13
CA LYS A 464 -35.87 9.27 -13.27
C LYS A 464 -34.44 9.32 -12.76
N ILE A 465 -33.88 8.17 -12.37
CA ILE A 465 -32.48 8.08 -11.92
C ILE A 465 -31.54 8.28 -13.12
N MET A 466 -31.88 7.73 -14.29
CA MET A 466 -31.17 8.02 -15.55
C MET A 466 -31.17 9.52 -15.89
N GLY A 467 -32.28 10.23 -15.67
CA GLY A 467 -32.37 11.68 -15.83
C GLY A 467 -31.37 12.43 -14.95
N LYS A 468 -31.33 12.11 -13.64
CA LYS A 468 -30.33 12.70 -12.71
C LYS A 468 -28.89 12.45 -13.16
N ILE A 469 -28.58 11.27 -13.70
CA ILE A 469 -27.23 10.94 -14.21
C ILE A 469 -26.92 11.75 -15.48
N ALA A 470 -27.89 11.97 -16.36
CA ALA A 470 -27.71 12.83 -17.54
C ALA A 470 -27.44 14.30 -17.18
N GLU A 471 -28.06 14.82 -16.12
CA GLU A 471 -27.74 16.14 -15.56
C GLU A 471 -26.30 16.23 -15.04
N MET A 472 -25.82 15.17 -14.37
CA MET A 472 -24.44 15.09 -13.85
C MET A 472 -23.39 14.84 -14.94
N SER A 473 -23.76 14.34 -16.11
CA SER A 473 -22.82 13.96 -17.18
C SER A 473 -23.42 14.19 -18.57
N PRO A 474 -23.69 15.45 -18.94
CA PRO A 474 -24.41 15.78 -20.17
C PRO A 474 -23.68 15.35 -21.45
N ASP A 475 -22.35 15.30 -21.43
CA ASP A 475 -21.55 14.91 -22.60
C ASP A 475 -21.64 13.42 -22.92
N MET A 476 -22.05 12.57 -21.97
CA MET A 476 -22.22 11.13 -22.16
C MET A 476 -23.36 10.82 -23.14
N PHE A 477 -24.42 11.64 -23.14
CA PHE A 477 -25.63 11.41 -23.92
C PHE A 477 -25.67 12.18 -25.26
N LYS A 478 -24.83 13.22 -25.43
CA LYS A 478 -24.71 14.01 -26.69
C LYS A 478 -24.22 13.21 -27.91
N LYS A 479 -23.69 11.99 -27.73
CA LYS A 479 -23.16 11.17 -28.84
C LYS A 479 -24.22 10.45 -29.68
N LYS A 480 -25.52 10.61 -29.40
CA LYS A 480 -26.61 9.94 -30.14
C LYS A 480 -27.18 10.72 -31.34
N ASP A 481 -27.03 12.04 -31.37
CA ASP A 481 -27.65 12.88 -32.42
C ASP A 481 -26.78 13.10 -33.66
N GLY A 482 -25.58 12.50 -33.70
CA GLY A 482 -24.59 12.66 -34.77
C GLY A 482 -24.62 11.61 -35.89
N ILE A 483 -25.48 10.58 -35.81
CA ILE A 483 -25.53 9.50 -36.81
C ILE A 483 -26.93 9.42 -37.44
N SER A 484 -27.27 10.46 -38.21
CA SER A 484 -28.16 10.30 -39.36
C SER A 484 -27.32 9.84 -40.55
N GLY A 485 -27.07 8.53 -40.62
CA GLY A 485 -26.28 7.89 -41.66
C GLY A 485 -26.88 6.54 -42.01
N ASN A 486 -27.33 6.39 -43.26
CA ASN A 486 -28.03 5.22 -43.78
C ASN A 486 -27.37 3.88 -43.37
N PRO A 487 -28.15 2.82 -43.09
CA PRO A 487 -27.58 1.48 -42.96
C PRO A 487 -27.02 1.05 -44.32
N VAL A 488 -25.69 0.99 -44.39
CA VAL A 488 -24.97 0.54 -45.59
C VAL A 488 -25.35 -0.93 -45.83
N LYS A 489 -25.95 -1.19 -46.99
CA LYS A 489 -26.22 -2.55 -47.47
C LYS A 489 -24.92 -3.35 -47.44
N GLN A 490 -24.98 -4.57 -46.89
CA GLN A 490 -23.93 -5.56 -47.09
C GLN A 490 -23.72 -5.74 -48.60
N ARG A 491 -22.56 -5.31 -49.10
CA ARG A 491 -21.95 -5.90 -50.29
C ARG A 491 -21.03 -7.01 -49.81
N THR A 492 -21.53 -8.24 -49.89
CA THR A 492 -20.67 -9.30 -50.40
C THR A 492 -20.19 -8.85 -51.78
N ASP A 493 -18.89 -8.96 -52.04
CA ASP A 493 -18.34 -9.67 -53.20
C ASP A 493 -16.82 -9.43 -53.33
N ASN A 494 -16.14 -10.46 -53.84
CA ASN A 494 -14.79 -10.47 -54.40
C ASN A 494 -13.60 -10.35 -53.46
N ILE A 495 -13.16 -11.52 -52.97
CA ILE A 495 -11.74 -11.86 -52.85
C ILE A 495 -11.25 -12.27 -54.25
N ALA A 496 -10.40 -11.46 -54.87
CA ALA A 496 -9.50 -11.84 -55.97
C ALA A 496 -8.39 -10.78 -56.10
N ASP A 497 -7.16 -11.23 -56.39
CA ASP A 497 -5.95 -10.47 -56.79
C ASP A 497 -5.57 -9.27 -55.89
N PHE A 498 -4.60 -9.41 -54.97
CA PHE A 498 -3.17 -9.56 -55.24
C PHE A 498 -2.38 -10.06 -54.01
#